data_AF-A8GZS7-F1
#
_entry.id   AF-A8GZS7-F1
#
_cell.length_a   1.000
_cell.length_b   1.000
_cell.length_c   1.000
_cell.angle_alpha   90.00
_cell.angle_beta   90.00
_cell.angle_gamma   90.00
#
_symmetry.space_group_name_H-M   'P 1'
#
loop_
_entity.id
_entity.type
_entity.pdbx_description
1 polymer ?
#
loop_
_entity_poly.entity_id
_entity_poly.type
_entity_poly.pdbx_seq_one_letter_code
_entity_poly.pdbx_strand_id
1 'polypeptide(L)'
;MNLFMKNATSAQVLPLLCKAAKQVCLSACLSLLLSPVSLAATYSVASAASLKQQLLDAIAGDTIVLSAGEYSGHFEIHQAITLTGEKGAIIDAEGRGSAITIFSSDVTISNLQIQHWGGDLYELDSGILLQDKANRVRIESSQFKGDGFGIYSENASHITVANNIISGNPALYKLDRGDGVYLKGVDAPVVHGNQISHVRDGVYLETSTNSLVFDNRFHSAQYGIHYMYTKHDEAYGNRVDSVDGGYAIMSSESVNLHQNQASNTIDFGVLLNISNHCIVSNNRLSQAHNPQGTAELGNEGKGIFIYGARDNEVSHNLFSTSDIGIYMAMGGEKNKVYGNQFVNNKTQVKYVGDSLLEWSHQGRGNYWSGHMGWDSNHDGIADKAYRPNDHLDKLFWLYPEARFLMNSPVVALLRWVQGQFEFGPATGIVDSFPLLGMSNVDRGPF
;
A
#
# COMPACT_ATOMS: atom_id res chain seq x y z
N MET A 1 32.97 76.40 25.65
CA MET A 1 32.91 75.50 24.48
C MET A 1 32.27 74.19 24.94
N ASN A 2 31.03 73.93 24.51
CA ASN A 2 30.35 72.61 24.39
C ASN A 2 30.15 71.76 25.66
N LEU A 3 29.10 70.96 25.86
CA LEU A 3 27.73 70.79 25.37
C LEU A 3 27.17 69.66 26.30
N PHE A 4 25.89 69.72 26.69
CA PHE A 4 25.01 68.58 27.05
C PHE A 4 25.46 67.49 28.05
N MET A 5 24.79 67.45 29.21
CA MET A 5 23.74 66.46 29.54
C MET A 5 23.54 66.44 31.07
N LYS A 6 22.36 66.87 31.53
CA LYS A 6 21.93 66.68 32.91
C LYS A 6 21.51 65.23 33.11
N ASN A 7 22.16 64.57 34.07
CA ASN A 7 21.77 63.27 34.60
C ASN A 7 20.36 63.35 35.20
N ALA A 8 19.36 62.80 34.51
CA ALA A 8 18.10 62.41 35.11
C ALA A 8 18.34 61.10 35.88
N THR A 9 18.22 61.17 37.20
CA THR A 9 18.32 60.05 38.13
C THR A 9 17.32 58.93 37.77
N SER A 10 17.79 57.69 37.76
CA SER A 10 17.06 56.45 37.43
C SER A 10 15.80 56.15 38.26
N ALA A 11 15.49 56.96 39.27
CA ALA A 11 14.35 56.77 40.18
C ALA A 11 13.00 57.28 39.64
N GLN A 12 12.97 58.05 38.54
CA GLN A 12 11.73 58.58 37.96
C GLN A 12 11.26 57.87 36.68
N VAL A 13 12.07 56.99 36.09
CA VAL A 13 11.75 56.31 34.82
C VAL A 13 11.01 54.99 35.05
N LEU A 14 11.29 54.31 36.17
CA LEU A 14 10.67 53.03 36.54
C LEU A 14 9.12 53.08 36.68
N PRO A 15 8.51 54.10 37.31
CA PRO A 15 7.06 54.15 37.48
C PRO A 15 6.30 54.42 36.18
N LEU A 16 6.92 55.15 35.24
CA LEU A 16 6.37 55.47 33.92
C LEU A 16 6.43 54.24 32.99
N LEU A 17 7.52 53.48 33.03
CA LEU A 17 7.64 52.20 32.32
C LEU A 17 6.65 51.15 32.84
N CYS A 18 6.41 51.08 34.16
CA CYS A 18 5.39 50.18 34.73
C CYS A 18 3.94 50.57 34.37
N LYS A 19 3.63 51.87 34.22
CA LYS A 19 2.30 52.32 33.75
C LYS A 19 2.08 52.02 32.27
N ALA A 20 3.09 52.23 31.42
CA ALA A 20 3.04 51.88 30.01
C ALA A 20 2.95 50.35 29.80
N ALA A 21 3.72 49.55 30.56
CA ALA A 21 3.65 48.09 30.52
C ALA A 21 2.29 47.56 31.01
N LYS A 22 1.70 48.17 32.05
CA LYS A 22 0.34 47.82 32.49
C LYS A 22 -0.73 48.17 31.45
N GLN A 23 -0.61 49.31 30.76
CA GLN A 23 -1.55 49.68 29.69
C GLN A 23 -1.40 48.79 28.45
N VAL A 24 -0.16 48.39 28.08
CA VAL A 24 0.08 47.44 26.99
C VAL A 24 -0.41 46.03 27.35
N CYS A 25 -0.22 45.57 28.59
CA CYS A 25 -0.79 44.30 29.05
C CYS A 25 -2.33 44.34 29.14
N LEU A 26 -2.93 45.45 29.56
CA LEU A 26 -4.39 45.58 29.61
C LEU A 26 -4.99 45.58 28.20
N SER A 27 -4.37 46.29 27.25
CA SER A 27 -4.80 46.29 25.84
C SER A 27 -4.57 44.95 25.15
N ALA A 28 -3.49 44.23 25.46
CA ALA A 28 -3.23 42.88 24.95
C ALA A 28 -4.20 41.83 25.53
N CYS A 29 -4.54 41.91 26.81
CA CYS A 29 -5.60 41.08 27.40
C CYS A 29 -6.99 41.43 26.86
N LEU A 30 -7.27 42.72 26.57
CA LEU A 30 -8.55 43.13 25.98
C LEU A 30 -8.67 42.71 24.50
N SER A 31 -7.57 42.69 23.73
CA SER A 31 -7.58 42.16 22.35
C SER A 31 -7.66 40.63 22.28
N LEU A 32 -7.15 39.92 23.28
CA LEU A 32 -7.35 38.48 23.45
C LEU A 32 -8.79 38.12 23.90
N LEU A 33 -9.47 39.02 24.60
CA LEU A 33 -10.89 38.86 24.99
C LEU A 33 -11.89 39.33 23.91
N LEU A 34 -11.44 40.11 22.91
CA LEU A 34 -12.22 40.60 21.77
C LEU A 34 -11.93 39.85 20.46
N SER A 35 -11.08 38.82 20.50
CA SER A 35 -11.00 37.87 19.39
C SER A 35 -12.37 37.20 19.33
N PRO A 36 -13.13 37.31 18.22
CA PRO A 36 -14.39 36.59 18.11
C PRO A 36 -14.04 35.12 18.33
N VAL A 37 -14.57 34.55 19.40
CA VAL A 37 -14.58 33.09 19.56
C VAL A 37 -15.40 32.62 18.38
N SER A 38 -14.72 32.21 17.30
CA SER A 38 -15.35 31.56 16.16
C SER A 38 -15.85 30.22 16.67
N LEU A 39 -17.05 30.24 17.25
CA LEU A 39 -17.75 29.02 17.64
C LEU A 39 -18.11 28.33 16.34
N ALA A 40 -17.45 27.21 16.06
CA ALA A 40 -17.85 26.27 15.03
C ALA A 40 -19.35 26.00 15.15
N ALA A 41 -20.13 26.39 14.15
CA ALA A 41 -21.57 26.17 14.14
C ALA A 41 -21.89 24.78 13.58
N THR A 42 -23.04 24.24 13.98
CA THR A 42 -23.57 23.00 13.40
C THR A 42 -24.86 23.30 12.66
N TYR A 43 -24.89 22.99 11.37
CA TYR A 43 -26.03 23.22 10.49
C TYR A 43 -26.61 21.88 10.06
N SER A 44 -27.92 21.70 10.19
CA SER A 44 -28.63 20.56 9.61
C SER A 44 -29.22 20.96 8.27
N VAL A 45 -28.95 20.19 7.22
CA VAL A 45 -29.53 20.36 5.89
C VAL A 45 -30.37 19.14 5.53
N ALA A 46 -31.43 19.33 4.74
CA ALA A 46 -32.39 18.28 4.40
C ALA A 46 -32.69 18.19 2.88
N SER A 47 -31.93 18.91 2.05
CA SER A 47 -32.07 18.89 0.59
C SER A 47 -30.76 19.29 -0.10
N ALA A 48 -30.60 18.88 -1.36
CA ALA A 48 -29.48 19.29 -2.20
C ALA A 48 -29.34 20.83 -2.32
N ALA A 49 -30.47 21.54 -2.43
CA ALA A 49 -30.47 23.00 -2.52
C ALA A 49 -29.95 23.66 -1.22
N SER A 50 -30.43 23.19 -0.06
CA SER A 50 -29.93 23.68 1.23
C SER A 50 -28.46 23.33 1.46
N LEU A 51 -28.00 22.16 1.01
CA LEU A 51 -26.60 21.78 1.11
C LEU A 51 -25.70 22.69 0.28
N LYS A 52 -26.06 22.95 -0.99
CA LYS A 52 -25.31 23.88 -1.86
C LYS A 52 -25.21 25.27 -1.25
N GLN A 53 -26.32 25.80 -0.73
CA GLN A 53 -26.32 27.11 -0.09
C GLN A 53 -25.45 27.10 1.18
N GLN A 54 -25.59 26.09 2.04
CA GLN A 54 -24.83 26.02 3.28
C GLN A 54 -23.33 25.84 3.05
N LEU A 55 -22.90 25.16 1.99
CA LEU A 55 -21.50 25.04 1.61
C LEU A 55 -20.87 26.37 1.16
N LEU A 56 -21.68 27.29 0.61
CA LEU A 56 -21.24 28.65 0.26
C LEU A 56 -21.15 29.56 1.49
N ASP A 57 -22.06 29.38 2.44
CA ASP A 57 -22.19 30.25 3.62
C ASP A 57 -21.32 29.81 4.82
N ALA A 58 -20.90 28.55 4.83
CA ALA A 58 -20.11 27.99 5.94
C ALA A 58 -18.76 28.69 6.10
N ILE A 59 -18.32 28.81 7.34
CA ILE A 59 -16.99 29.30 7.69
C ILE A 59 -16.11 28.16 8.20
N ALA A 60 -14.80 28.41 8.24
CA ALA A 60 -13.84 27.43 8.73
C ALA A 60 -14.17 26.98 10.17
N GLY A 61 -14.20 25.67 10.38
CA GLY A 61 -14.57 25.01 11.63
C GLY A 61 -16.00 24.50 11.68
N ASP A 62 -16.89 24.96 10.80
CA ASP A 62 -18.30 24.56 10.83
C ASP A 62 -18.52 23.06 10.55
N THR A 63 -19.63 22.55 11.05
CA THR A 63 -20.13 21.20 10.77
C THR A 63 -21.46 21.27 10.05
N ILE A 64 -21.56 20.60 8.91
CA ILE A 64 -22.79 20.44 8.14
C ILE A 64 -23.24 18.98 8.27
N VAL A 65 -24.44 18.78 8.80
CA VAL A 65 -25.07 17.47 8.99
C VAL A 65 -26.17 17.29 7.95
N LEU A 66 -26.05 16.26 7.11
CA LEU A 66 -27.10 15.86 6.16
C LEU A 66 -28.11 14.99 6.90
N SER A 67 -29.35 15.47 7.00
CA SER A 67 -30.47 14.61 7.39
C SER A 67 -30.67 13.49 6.37
N ALA A 68 -31.25 12.38 6.81
CA ALA A 68 -31.54 11.24 5.93
C ALA A 68 -32.34 11.66 4.68
N GLY A 69 -31.90 11.23 3.51
CA GLY A 69 -32.46 11.64 2.23
C GLY A 69 -31.43 11.60 1.11
N GLU A 70 -31.91 11.81 -0.11
CA GLU A 70 -31.06 11.86 -1.31
C GLU A 70 -30.75 13.30 -1.70
N TYR A 71 -29.48 13.56 -2.01
CA TYR A 71 -28.93 14.85 -2.38
C TYR A 71 -28.34 14.72 -3.78
N SER A 72 -29.18 14.92 -4.81
CA SER A 72 -28.77 14.78 -6.20
C SER A 72 -27.92 15.97 -6.68
N GLY A 73 -26.84 15.66 -7.39
CA GLY A 73 -25.92 16.61 -8.02
C GLY A 73 -24.50 16.59 -7.42
N HIS A 74 -23.73 17.61 -7.76
CA HIS A 74 -22.32 17.76 -7.37
C HIS A 74 -22.17 18.85 -6.32
N PHE A 75 -21.22 18.66 -5.41
CA PHE A 75 -20.98 19.56 -4.28
C PHE A 75 -19.51 19.94 -4.18
N GLU A 76 -19.25 21.22 -3.96
CA GLU A 76 -17.89 21.75 -3.80
C GLU A 76 -17.67 22.26 -2.39
N ILE A 77 -16.49 21.97 -1.84
CA ILE A 77 -16.10 22.39 -0.48
C ILE A 77 -14.88 23.30 -0.57
N HIS A 78 -15.09 24.58 -0.31
CA HIS A 78 -14.06 25.63 -0.36
C HIS A 78 -13.52 26.00 1.02
N GLN A 79 -14.21 25.64 2.10
CA GLN A 79 -13.86 25.95 3.49
C GLN A 79 -13.47 24.69 4.28
N ALA A 80 -12.61 24.88 5.28
CA ALA A 80 -12.20 23.84 6.22
C ALA A 80 -13.37 23.47 7.15
N ILE A 81 -14.21 22.51 6.75
CA ILE A 81 -15.44 22.13 7.45
C ILE A 81 -15.51 20.62 7.69
N THR A 82 -16.45 20.21 8.54
CA THR A 82 -16.90 18.82 8.62
C THR A 82 -18.22 18.66 7.88
N LEU A 83 -18.29 17.74 6.90
CA LEU A 83 -19.52 17.28 6.27
C LEU A 83 -19.83 15.87 6.76
N THR A 84 -20.98 15.67 7.39
CA THR A 84 -21.35 14.36 7.93
C THR A 84 -22.81 14.00 7.65
N GLY A 85 -23.12 12.71 7.51
CA GLY A 85 -24.47 12.21 7.26
C GLY A 85 -25.11 11.54 8.45
N GLU A 86 -26.41 11.76 8.63
CA GLU A 86 -27.27 10.83 9.37
C GLU A 86 -27.43 9.52 8.58
N LYS A 87 -27.82 8.45 9.27
CA LYS A 87 -28.07 7.15 8.61
C LYS A 87 -29.13 7.32 7.51
N GLY A 88 -28.72 7.09 6.27
CA GLY A 88 -29.57 7.23 5.08
C GLY A 88 -29.38 8.54 4.31
N ALA A 89 -28.39 9.36 4.66
CA ALA A 89 -27.94 10.46 3.82
C ALA A 89 -27.15 9.92 2.61
N ILE A 90 -27.67 10.18 1.41
CA ILE A 90 -27.12 9.70 0.13
C ILE A 90 -26.79 10.91 -0.75
N ILE A 91 -25.55 11.01 -1.23
CA ILE A 91 -25.16 11.91 -2.30
C ILE A 91 -25.17 11.11 -3.61
N ASP A 92 -25.96 11.55 -4.57
CA ASP A 92 -26.09 10.92 -5.89
C ASP A 92 -25.58 11.88 -6.98
N ALA A 93 -24.52 11.49 -7.67
CA ALA A 93 -23.89 12.32 -8.70
C ALA A 93 -24.46 12.11 -10.12
N GLU A 94 -25.59 11.41 -10.24
CA GLU A 94 -26.40 11.31 -11.47
C GLU A 94 -25.66 10.72 -12.68
N GLY A 95 -24.62 9.92 -12.45
CA GLY A 95 -23.81 9.23 -13.45
C GLY A 95 -22.80 10.11 -14.20
N ARG A 96 -22.46 11.29 -13.67
CA ARG A 96 -21.53 12.23 -14.32
C ARG A 96 -20.66 12.96 -13.32
N GLY A 97 -19.45 13.35 -13.72
CA GLY A 97 -18.62 14.21 -12.88
C GLY A 97 -18.20 13.55 -11.56
N SER A 98 -17.55 14.33 -10.71
CA SER A 98 -17.31 13.93 -9.32
C SER A 98 -18.50 14.27 -8.41
N ALA A 99 -18.74 13.48 -7.36
CA ALA A 99 -19.84 13.74 -6.43
C ALA A 99 -19.51 14.89 -5.46
N ILE A 100 -18.31 14.86 -4.86
CA ILE A 100 -17.80 15.93 -4.01
C ILE A 100 -16.40 16.34 -4.48
N THR A 101 -16.19 17.64 -4.69
CA THR A 101 -14.87 18.20 -4.99
C THR A 101 -14.39 19.07 -3.82
N ILE A 102 -13.20 18.79 -3.29
CA ILE A 102 -12.63 19.47 -2.13
C ILE A 102 -11.48 20.37 -2.58
N PHE A 103 -11.63 21.68 -2.33
CA PHE A 103 -10.63 22.70 -2.64
C PHE A 103 -9.86 23.18 -1.39
N SER A 104 -10.38 22.89 -0.19
CA SER A 104 -9.79 23.34 1.08
C SER A 104 -8.98 22.26 1.77
N SER A 105 -8.00 22.68 2.57
CA SER A 105 -7.36 21.81 3.57
C SER A 105 -8.28 21.65 4.79
N ASP A 106 -7.97 20.68 5.66
CA ASP A 106 -8.63 20.49 6.96
C ASP A 106 -10.14 20.18 6.85
N VAL A 107 -10.54 19.51 5.77
CA VAL A 107 -11.92 19.04 5.55
C VAL A 107 -12.10 17.63 6.09
N THR A 108 -13.21 17.37 6.77
CA THR A 108 -13.61 16.02 7.20
C THR A 108 -14.91 15.62 6.52
N ILE A 109 -14.92 14.48 5.83
CA ILE A 109 -16.12 13.85 5.24
C ILE A 109 -16.40 12.55 6.00
N SER A 110 -17.61 12.36 6.52
CA SER A 110 -17.93 11.14 7.26
C SER A 110 -19.38 10.67 7.19
N ASN A 111 -19.61 9.37 7.39
CA ASN A 111 -20.95 8.78 7.54
C ASN A 111 -21.90 9.04 6.35
N LEU A 112 -21.37 9.13 5.12
CA LEU A 112 -22.17 9.33 3.91
C LEU A 112 -22.28 8.06 3.07
N GLN A 113 -23.37 7.96 2.30
CA GLN A 113 -23.43 7.11 1.12
C GLN A 113 -23.20 8.01 -0.09
N ILE A 114 -22.21 7.69 -0.93
CA ILE A 114 -21.86 8.44 -2.13
C ILE A 114 -21.98 7.49 -3.31
N GLN A 115 -22.78 7.83 -4.31
CA GLN A 115 -23.08 6.92 -5.41
C GLN A 115 -23.19 7.62 -6.76
N HIS A 116 -23.09 6.80 -7.82
CA HIS A 116 -23.34 7.20 -9.20
C HIS A 116 -22.53 8.44 -9.63
N TRP A 117 -21.25 8.54 -9.25
CA TRP A 117 -20.34 9.47 -9.94
C TRP A 117 -20.01 8.93 -11.34
N GLY A 118 -19.48 9.79 -12.20
CA GLY A 118 -19.16 9.43 -13.58
C GLY A 118 -18.02 8.43 -13.70
N GLY A 119 -17.77 8.00 -14.94
CA GLY A 119 -16.75 7.01 -15.27
C GLY A 119 -15.61 7.55 -16.14
N ASP A 120 -15.55 8.86 -16.38
CA ASP A 120 -14.50 9.44 -17.22
C ASP A 120 -13.19 9.58 -16.41
N LEU A 121 -12.28 8.63 -16.62
CA LEU A 121 -10.98 8.60 -15.95
C LEU A 121 -10.04 9.73 -16.41
N TYR A 122 -10.30 10.35 -17.57
CA TYR A 122 -9.53 11.50 -18.06
C TYR A 122 -9.97 12.79 -17.34
N GLU A 123 -11.27 12.94 -17.11
CA GLU A 123 -11.84 14.06 -16.33
C GLU A 123 -11.74 13.85 -14.81
N LEU A 124 -11.14 12.73 -14.37
CA LEU A 124 -10.94 12.36 -12.97
C LEU A 124 -12.26 12.21 -12.19
N ASP A 125 -13.30 11.69 -12.84
CA ASP A 125 -14.60 11.45 -12.20
C ASP A 125 -14.42 10.57 -10.95
N SER A 126 -14.83 11.11 -9.80
CA SER A 126 -14.56 10.50 -8.50
C SER A 126 -15.75 10.58 -7.55
N GLY A 127 -15.86 9.61 -6.63
CA GLY A 127 -16.73 9.76 -5.47
C GLY A 127 -16.35 11.00 -4.65
N ILE A 128 -15.07 11.14 -4.34
CA ILE A 128 -14.48 12.37 -3.79
C ILE A 128 -13.21 12.72 -4.56
N LEU A 129 -13.15 13.95 -5.09
CA LEU A 129 -12.00 14.51 -5.77
C LEU A 129 -11.36 15.60 -4.91
N LEU A 130 -10.09 15.43 -4.53
CA LEU A 130 -9.30 16.46 -3.85
C LEU A 130 -8.47 17.20 -4.89
N GLN A 131 -8.62 18.52 -4.90
CA GLN A 131 -7.84 19.41 -5.76
C GLN A 131 -6.42 19.63 -5.19
N ASP A 132 -5.54 20.17 -6.04
CA ASP A 132 -4.14 20.48 -5.72
C ASP A 132 -4.01 21.15 -4.34
N LYS A 133 -3.17 20.59 -3.46
CA LYS A 133 -2.86 21.12 -2.12
C LYS A 133 -4.02 21.12 -1.11
N ALA A 134 -5.07 20.32 -1.32
CA ALA A 134 -6.06 20.02 -0.27
C ALA A 134 -5.44 19.08 0.80
N ASN A 135 -4.73 19.67 1.77
CA ASN A 135 -3.99 18.93 2.81
C ASN A 135 -4.87 18.57 4.00
N ARG A 136 -4.46 17.56 4.78
CA ARG A 136 -5.10 17.19 6.06
C ARG A 136 -6.60 16.87 5.92
N VAL A 137 -7.00 16.38 4.74
CA VAL A 137 -8.38 15.95 4.48
C VAL A 137 -8.59 14.55 5.07
N ARG A 138 -9.74 14.35 5.72
CA ARG A 138 -10.13 13.08 6.34
C ARG A 138 -11.41 12.57 5.69
N ILE A 139 -11.40 11.35 5.17
CA ILE A 139 -12.57 10.70 4.56
C ILE A 139 -12.80 9.40 5.30
N GLU A 140 -13.87 9.34 6.10
CA GLU A 140 -14.03 8.29 7.10
C GLU A 140 -15.42 7.67 7.12
N SER A 141 -15.51 6.37 7.41
CA SER A 141 -16.77 5.67 7.72
C SER A 141 -17.89 5.88 6.69
N SER A 142 -17.54 6.01 5.41
CA SER A 142 -18.48 6.27 4.32
C SER A 142 -18.55 5.11 3.33
N GLN A 143 -19.64 5.04 2.56
CA GLN A 143 -19.88 4.01 1.56
C GLN A 143 -19.89 4.63 0.17
N PHE A 144 -19.16 4.02 -0.76
CA PHE A 144 -18.95 4.52 -2.12
C PHE A 144 -19.35 3.46 -3.13
N LYS A 145 -20.13 3.85 -4.15
CA LYS A 145 -20.46 2.99 -5.29
C LYS A 145 -20.54 3.75 -6.63
N GLY A 146 -19.64 3.47 -7.56
CA GLY A 146 -19.60 4.15 -8.85
C GLY A 146 -18.54 3.60 -9.81
N ASP A 147 -18.38 4.26 -10.95
CA ASP A 147 -17.62 3.72 -12.10
C ASP A 147 -16.16 4.23 -12.13
N GLY A 148 -15.96 5.53 -11.90
CA GLY A 148 -14.64 6.18 -11.83
C GLY A 148 -13.93 5.93 -10.50
N PHE A 149 -13.03 6.84 -10.11
CA PHE A 149 -12.24 6.69 -8.89
C PHE A 149 -13.13 6.75 -7.63
N GLY A 150 -12.83 5.97 -6.61
CA GLY A 150 -13.52 6.14 -5.32
C GLY A 150 -13.13 7.48 -4.68
N ILE A 151 -11.82 7.62 -4.42
CA ILE A 151 -11.19 8.81 -3.88
C ILE A 151 -9.94 9.12 -4.71
N TYR A 152 -9.85 10.35 -5.21
CA TYR A 152 -8.70 10.83 -5.98
C TYR A 152 -8.06 12.04 -5.32
N SER A 153 -6.73 12.13 -5.33
CA SER A 153 -6.00 13.34 -4.93
C SER A 153 -4.66 13.49 -5.65
N GLU A 154 -4.30 14.75 -5.92
CA GLU A 154 -2.97 15.13 -6.40
C GLU A 154 -2.29 16.18 -5.50
N ASN A 155 -0.98 16.04 -5.31
CA ASN A 155 -0.08 17.04 -4.71
C ASN A 155 -0.56 17.58 -3.35
N ALA A 156 -0.95 16.67 -2.46
CA ALA A 156 -1.46 16.97 -1.13
C ALA A 156 -0.58 16.33 -0.05
N SER A 157 -0.94 16.53 1.21
CA SER A 157 -0.25 15.89 2.33
C SER A 157 -1.20 15.55 3.46
N HIS A 158 -0.84 14.52 4.24
CA HIS A 158 -1.55 14.10 5.45
C HIS A 158 -3.03 13.76 5.20
N ILE A 159 -3.35 13.16 4.05
CA ILE A 159 -4.70 12.67 3.75
C ILE A 159 -4.96 11.41 4.56
N THR A 160 -6.12 11.32 5.21
CA THR A 160 -6.59 10.11 5.90
C THR A 160 -7.80 9.52 5.17
N VAL A 161 -7.72 8.26 4.75
CA VAL A 161 -8.84 7.49 4.21
C VAL A 161 -9.07 6.28 5.10
N ALA A 162 -10.12 6.32 5.92
CA ALA A 162 -10.29 5.36 7.01
C ALA A 162 -11.68 4.71 7.08
N ASN A 163 -11.73 3.39 7.27
CA ASN A 163 -12.97 2.66 7.57
C ASN A 163 -14.10 2.83 6.52
N ASN A 164 -13.75 3.06 5.25
CA ASN A 164 -14.72 3.20 4.16
C ASN A 164 -15.02 1.84 3.51
N ILE A 165 -16.18 1.75 2.86
CA ILE A 165 -16.52 0.66 1.95
C ILE A 165 -16.57 1.25 0.55
N ILE A 166 -15.67 0.83 -0.34
CA ILE A 166 -15.55 1.36 -1.70
C ILE A 166 -15.80 0.22 -2.69
N SER A 167 -16.82 0.36 -3.53
CA SER A 167 -17.11 -0.59 -4.60
C SER A 167 -17.10 0.11 -5.95
N GLY A 168 -16.28 -0.40 -6.88
CA GLY A 168 -16.37 -0.04 -8.29
C GLY A 168 -17.49 -0.81 -9.00
N ASN A 169 -17.46 -0.78 -10.34
CA ASN A 169 -18.47 -1.43 -11.18
C ASN A 169 -17.96 -2.75 -11.79
N PRO A 170 -18.48 -3.92 -11.34
CA PRO A 170 -18.07 -5.22 -11.86
C PRO A 170 -18.48 -5.49 -13.32
N ALA A 171 -19.44 -4.72 -13.87
CA ALA A 171 -19.87 -4.88 -15.26
C ALA A 171 -18.86 -4.29 -16.27
N LEU A 172 -18.00 -3.38 -15.83
CA LEU A 172 -16.94 -2.82 -16.66
C LEU A 172 -15.77 -3.79 -16.78
N TYR A 173 -15.08 -3.74 -17.91
CA TYR A 173 -13.77 -4.37 -18.04
C TYR A 173 -12.81 -3.75 -17.02
N LYS A 174 -11.92 -4.57 -16.46
CA LYS A 174 -11.17 -4.21 -15.25
C LYS A 174 -10.31 -2.94 -15.41
N LEU A 175 -9.71 -2.77 -16.59
CA LEU A 175 -8.86 -1.62 -16.89
C LEU A 175 -9.64 -0.31 -17.13
N ASP A 176 -10.95 -0.41 -17.36
CA ASP A 176 -11.85 0.73 -17.59
C ASP A 176 -12.47 1.25 -16.28
N ARG A 177 -12.16 0.62 -15.14
CA ARG A 177 -12.63 1.03 -13.81
C ARG A 177 -11.69 2.06 -13.21
N GLY A 178 -12.21 2.93 -12.36
CA GLY A 178 -11.37 3.70 -11.47
C GLY A 178 -10.75 2.86 -10.36
N ASP A 179 -9.67 3.38 -9.79
CA ASP A 179 -9.05 2.84 -8.58
C ASP A 179 -9.89 3.21 -7.34
N GLY A 180 -9.83 2.40 -6.29
CA GLY A 180 -10.58 2.66 -5.06
C GLY A 180 -10.08 3.92 -4.36
N VAL A 181 -8.78 4.01 -4.16
CA VAL A 181 -8.08 5.19 -3.66
C VAL A 181 -6.87 5.43 -4.55
N TYR A 182 -6.81 6.57 -5.23
CA TYR A 182 -5.66 6.97 -6.02
C TYR A 182 -5.08 8.28 -5.49
N LEU A 183 -3.86 8.22 -4.94
CA LEU A 183 -3.13 9.38 -4.46
C LEU A 183 -1.84 9.53 -5.26
N LYS A 184 -1.68 10.70 -5.89
CA LYS A 184 -0.52 11.02 -6.72
C LYS A 184 0.24 12.23 -6.18
N GLY A 185 1.54 12.07 -5.96
CA GLY A 185 2.36 13.12 -5.35
C GLY A 185 1.92 13.49 -3.93
N VAL A 186 1.38 12.55 -3.15
CA VAL A 186 0.89 12.81 -1.79
C VAL A 186 1.93 12.43 -0.75
N ASP A 187 2.21 13.34 0.19
CA ASP A 187 3.12 13.08 1.30
C ASP A 187 2.37 12.66 2.57
N ALA A 188 2.88 11.62 3.22
CA ALA A 188 2.35 11.07 4.46
C ALA A 188 0.83 10.73 4.45
N PRO A 189 0.27 10.10 3.40
CA PRO A 189 -1.11 9.63 3.46
C PRO A 189 -1.25 8.42 4.38
N VAL A 190 -2.42 8.31 5.03
CA VAL A 190 -2.78 7.19 5.90
C VAL A 190 -4.06 6.55 5.36
N VAL A 191 -3.98 5.31 4.89
CA VAL A 191 -5.11 4.57 4.31
C VAL A 191 -5.32 3.29 5.10
N HIS A 192 -6.40 3.21 5.89
CA HIS A 192 -6.58 2.06 6.78
C HIS A 192 -8.01 1.60 7.05
N GLY A 193 -8.18 0.32 7.37
CA GLY A 193 -9.47 -0.25 7.74
C GLY A 193 -10.53 -0.25 6.63
N ASN A 194 -10.15 0.03 5.38
CA ASN A 194 -11.08 0.11 4.26
C ASN A 194 -11.41 -1.28 3.70
N GLN A 195 -12.61 -1.41 3.12
CA GLN A 195 -13.02 -2.57 2.33
C GLN A 195 -13.21 -2.12 0.88
N ILE A 196 -12.34 -2.57 -0.02
CA ILE A 196 -12.30 -2.08 -1.41
C ILE A 196 -12.50 -3.25 -2.38
N SER A 197 -13.45 -3.10 -3.31
CA SER A 197 -13.79 -4.17 -4.24
C SER A 197 -14.24 -3.69 -5.61
N HIS A 198 -14.11 -4.55 -6.63
CA HIS A 198 -14.60 -4.31 -7.99
C HIS A 198 -14.08 -3.01 -8.63
N VAL A 199 -12.90 -2.55 -8.20
CA VAL A 199 -12.15 -1.42 -8.76
C VAL A 199 -11.08 -1.93 -9.73
N ARG A 200 -10.30 -1.03 -10.34
CA ARG A 200 -9.05 -1.40 -11.01
C ARG A 200 -8.00 -1.72 -9.96
N ASP A 201 -7.36 -0.74 -9.32
CA ASP A 201 -6.47 -0.97 -8.18
C ASP A 201 -7.14 -0.56 -6.87
N GLY A 202 -6.89 -1.31 -5.79
CA GLY A 202 -7.46 -1.04 -4.47
C GLY A 202 -6.97 0.29 -3.89
N VAL A 203 -5.67 0.34 -3.59
CA VAL A 203 -4.94 1.57 -3.26
C VAL A 203 -3.81 1.74 -4.26
N TYR A 204 -3.86 2.80 -5.06
CA TYR A 204 -2.82 3.20 -5.98
C TYR A 204 -2.10 4.45 -5.48
N LEU A 205 -0.79 4.34 -5.28
CA LEU A 205 0.09 5.41 -4.85
C LEU A 205 1.12 5.67 -5.94
N GLU A 206 1.06 6.85 -6.55
CA GLU A 206 2.01 7.28 -7.58
C GLU A 206 2.83 8.46 -7.06
N THR A 207 4.15 8.43 -7.25
CA THR A 207 5.08 9.53 -6.90
C THR A 207 4.92 10.09 -5.47
N SER A 208 4.38 9.27 -4.57
CA SER A 208 4.02 9.62 -3.19
C SER A 208 5.11 9.17 -2.21
N THR A 209 5.10 9.73 -0.99
CA THR A 209 6.12 9.42 0.02
C THR A 209 5.56 9.25 1.41
N ASN A 210 6.24 8.48 2.25
CA ASN A 210 5.94 8.33 3.68
C ASN A 210 4.54 7.78 3.97
N SER A 211 3.96 6.98 3.06
CA SER A 211 2.60 6.47 3.23
C SER A 211 2.51 5.36 4.26
N LEU A 212 1.36 5.28 4.93
CA LEU A 212 0.96 4.16 5.78
C LEU A 212 -0.32 3.54 5.22
N VAL A 213 -0.24 2.29 4.75
CA VAL A 213 -1.40 1.56 4.21
C VAL A 213 -1.61 0.27 5.00
N PHE A 214 -2.60 0.22 5.89
CA PHE A 214 -2.72 -0.91 6.82
C PHE A 214 -4.14 -1.36 7.15
N ASP A 215 -4.27 -2.63 7.54
CA ASP A 215 -5.55 -3.25 7.93
C ASP A 215 -6.69 -3.11 6.90
N ASN A 216 -6.36 -2.93 5.62
CA ASN A 216 -7.34 -2.87 4.54
C ASN A 216 -7.68 -4.27 4.01
N ARG A 217 -8.88 -4.42 3.46
CA ARG A 217 -9.36 -5.64 2.80
C ARG A 217 -9.69 -5.37 1.35
N PHE A 218 -9.13 -6.18 0.46
CA PHE A 218 -9.27 -6.04 -0.99
C PHE A 218 -9.80 -7.33 -1.60
N HIS A 219 -10.72 -7.22 -2.56
CA HIS A 219 -11.07 -8.34 -3.42
C HIS A 219 -11.59 -7.91 -4.79
N SER A 220 -11.54 -8.81 -5.78
CA SER A 220 -12.09 -8.56 -7.13
C SER A 220 -11.49 -7.32 -7.83
N ALA A 221 -10.20 -7.07 -7.64
CA ALA A 221 -9.43 -5.96 -8.22
C ALA A 221 -8.28 -6.47 -9.10
N GLN A 222 -7.61 -5.58 -9.83
CA GLN A 222 -6.33 -5.85 -10.49
C GLN A 222 -5.27 -6.00 -9.41
N TYR A 223 -4.92 -4.92 -8.70
CA TYR A 223 -4.04 -4.98 -7.55
C TYR A 223 -4.73 -4.63 -6.23
N GLY A 224 -4.29 -5.25 -5.13
CA GLY A 224 -4.67 -4.82 -3.79
C GLY A 224 -4.04 -3.49 -3.44
N ILE A 225 -2.71 -3.45 -3.45
CA ILE A 225 -1.91 -2.21 -3.28
C ILE A 225 -0.94 -2.11 -4.46
N HIS A 226 -0.85 -0.92 -5.04
CA HIS A 226 0.03 -0.59 -6.14
C HIS A 226 0.87 0.64 -5.79
N TYR A 227 2.18 0.44 -5.61
CA TYR A 227 3.18 1.47 -5.41
C TYR A 227 3.94 1.72 -6.71
N MET A 228 3.93 2.95 -7.21
CA MET A 228 4.61 3.35 -8.44
C MET A 228 5.42 4.63 -8.22
N TYR A 229 6.75 4.55 -8.33
CA TYR A 229 7.67 5.67 -8.10
C TYR A 229 7.59 6.28 -6.69
N THR A 230 7.28 5.46 -5.69
CA THR A 230 7.08 5.89 -4.28
C THR A 230 8.32 5.70 -3.41
N LYS A 231 8.37 6.36 -2.24
CA LYS A 231 9.51 6.27 -1.31
C LYS A 231 9.12 6.30 0.17
N HIS A 232 9.83 5.50 0.96
CA HIS A 232 9.72 5.46 2.44
C HIS A 232 8.34 5.07 2.95
N ASP A 233 7.71 4.13 2.26
CA ASP A 233 6.34 3.70 2.53
C ASP A 233 6.27 2.46 3.40
N GLU A 234 5.15 2.27 4.09
CA GLU A 234 4.91 1.09 4.91
C GLU A 234 3.50 0.55 4.70
N ALA A 235 3.41 -0.77 4.46
CA ALA A 235 2.13 -1.46 4.30
C ALA A 235 2.09 -2.74 5.13
N TYR A 236 1.10 -2.85 6.03
CA TYR A 236 0.99 -3.98 6.95
C TYR A 236 -0.42 -4.38 7.35
N GLY A 237 -0.62 -5.63 7.77
CA GLY A 237 -1.92 -6.14 8.22
C GLY A 237 -3.00 -6.19 7.13
N ASN A 238 -2.66 -5.86 5.88
CA ASN A 238 -3.64 -5.87 4.78
C ASN A 238 -3.95 -7.30 4.37
N ARG A 239 -5.18 -7.51 3.87
CA ARG A 239 -5.62 -8.79 3.32
C ARG A 239 -6.19 -8.62 1.91
N VAL A 240 -5.67 -9.42 0.99
CA VAL A 240 -6.10 -9.45 -0.40
C VAL A 240 -6.59 -10.85 -0.74
N ASP A 241 -7.73 -10.94 -1.42
CA ASP A 241 -8.27 -12.21 -1.93
C ASP A 241 -8.85 -12.03 -3.34
N SER A 242 -8.61 -13.00 -4.23
CA SER A 242 -9.26 -13.04 -5.56
C SER A 242 -8.99 -11.78 -6.41
N VAL A 243 -7.71 -11.49 -6.63
CA VAL A 243 -7.20 -10.36 -7.44
C VAL A 243 -6.23 -10.84 -8.52
N ASP A 244 -5.84 -9.98 -9.45
CA ASP A 244 -4.77 -10.32 -10.40
C ASP A 244 -3.42 -10.39 -9.70
N GLY A 245 -3.04 -9.33 -8.98
CA GLY A 245 -1.81 -9.28 -8.17
C GLY A 245 -2.08 -8.77 -6.75
N GLY A 246 -1.43 -9.33 -5.74
CA GLY A 246 -1.64 -8.93 -4.35
C GLY A 246 -1.08 -7.52 -4.06
N TYR A 247 0.24 -7.43 -3.99
CA TYR A 247 0.97 -6.20 -3.66
C TYR A 247 2.03 -5.92 -4.72
N ALA A 248 1.86 -4.85 -5.49
CA ALA A 248 2.79 -4.43 -6.53
C ALA A 248 3.67 -3.28 -6.05
N ILE A 249 4.99 -3.49 -6.01
CA ILE A 249 5.99 -2.47 -5.70
C ILE A 249 6.83 -2.25 -6.96
N MET A 250 6.59 -1.14 -7.64
CA MET A 250 7.13 -0.85 -8.96
C MET A 250 7.94 0.45 -8.95
N SER A 251 9.19 0.37 -9.41
CA SER A 251 10.11 1.51 -9.51
C SER A 251 10.18 2.37 -8.23
N SER A 252 10.04 1.72 -7.07
CA SER A 252 9.90 2.37 -5.77
C SER A 252 11.07 1.99 -4.84
N GLU A 253 11.30 2.82 -3.83
CA GLU A 253 12.48 2.74 -2.96
C GLU A 253 12.08 2.70 -1.48
N SER A 254 12.71 1.84 -0.69
CA SER A 254 12.50 1.79 0.78
C SER A 254 11.04 1.55 1.20
N VAL A 255 10.33 0.66 0.50
CA VAL A 255 8.99 0.21 0.89
C VAL A 255 9.09 -0.95 1.89
N ASN A 256 8.46 -0.84 3.05
CA ASN A 256 8.36 -1.89 4.06
C ASN A 256 6.98 -2.58 3.98
N LEU A 257 6.91 -3.74 3.33
CA LEU A 257 5.72 -4.56 3.20
C LEU A 257 5.79 -5.73 4.18
N HIS A 258 5.01 -5.69 5.26
CA HIS A 258 5.08 -6.74 6.28
C HIS A 258 3.77 -7.17 6.90
N GLN A 259 3.68 -8.42 7.39
CA GLN A 259 2.49 -8.95 8.06
C GLN A 259 1.20 -8.90 7.21
N ASN A 260 1.34 -8.90 5.87
CA ASN A 260 0.20 -8.90 4.95
C ASN A 260 -0.18 -10.32 4.51
N GLN A 261 -1.40 -10.48 4.01
CA GLN A 261 -1.93 -11.76 3.53
C GLN A 261 -2.49 -11.63 2.11
N ALA A 262 -2.02 -12.47 1.19
CA ALA A 262 -2.64 -12.60 -0.13
C ALA A 262 -3.05 -14.06 -0.39
N SER A 263 -4.27 -14.26 -0.87
CA SER A 263 -4.77 -15.54 -1.35
C SER A 263 -5.44 -15.41 -2.72
N ASN A 264 -5.46 -16.51 -3.48
CA ASN A 264 -6.17 -16.60 -4.75
C ASN A 264 -5.78 -15.49 -5.75
N THR A 265 -4.49 -15.17 -5.83
CA THR A 265 -3.96 -14.21 -6.81
C THR A 265 -3.70 -14.90 -8.15
N ILE A 266 -3.95 -14.23 -9.27
CA ILE A 266 -3.71 -14.82 -10.59
C ILE A 266 -2.22 -14.77 -10.96
N ASP A 267 -1.61 -13.59 -10.95
CA ASP A 267 -0.25 -13.37 -11.45
C ASP A 267 0.81 -13.45 -10.36
N PHE A 268 0.58 -12.78 -9.23
CA PHE A 268 1.54 -12.75 -8.12
C PHE A 268 0.92 -12.41 -6.76
N GLY A 269 1.49 -12.95 -5.68
CA GLY A 269 1.24 -12.46 -4.31
C GLY A 269 1.93 -11.12 -4.04
N VAL A 270 3.23 -11.06 -4.34
CA VAL A 270 4.05 -9.83 -4.27
C VAL A 270 4.84 -9.66 -5.56
N LEU A 271 4.90 -8.43 -6.08
CA LEU A 271 5.78 -8.04 -7.18
C LEU A 271 6.79 -7.01 -6.68
N LEU A 272 8.08 -7.30 -6.86
CA LEU A 272 9.18 -6.33 -6.79
C LEU A 272 9.67 -6.09 -8.22
N ASN A 273 9.31 -4.94 -8.80
CA ASN A 273 9.69 -4.57 -10.16
C ASN A 273 10.59 -3.34 -10.13
N ILE A 274 11.87 -3.50 -10.50
CA ILE A 274 12.85 -2.40 -10.57
C ILE A 274 12.88 -1.58 -9.26
N SER A 275 12.61 -2.24 -8.13
CA SER A 275 12.59 -1.64 -6.80
C SER A 275 13.89 -1.91 -6.04
N ASN A 276 14.21 -1.03 -5.09
CA ASN A 276 15.42 -1.12 -4.30
C ASN A 276 15.19 -0.78 -2.82
N HIS A 277 16.04 -1.35 -1.96
CA HIS A 277 16.01 -1.12 -0.51
C HIS A 277 14.67 -1.43 0.17
N CYS A 278 13.79 -2.19 -0.48
CA CYS A 278 12.51 -2.60 0.09
C CYS A 278 12.71 -3.78 1.05
N ILE A 279 11.81 -3.88 2.02
CA ILE A 279 11.74 -4.99 2.98
C ILE A 279 10.39 -5.68 2.78
N VAL A 280 10.41 -6.93 2.38
CA VAL A 280 9.22 -7.79 2.27
C VAL A 280 9.35 -8.86 3.34
N SER A 281 8.64 -8.72 4.46
CA SER A 281 8.81 -9.64 5.59
C SER A 281 7.54 -10.10 6.29
N ASN A 282 7.55 -11.31 6.84
CA ASN A 282 6.43 -11.83 7.64
C ASN A 282 5.07 -11.85 6.91
N ASN A 283 5.06 -11.84 5.57
CA ASN A 283 3.83 -11.92 4.79
C ASN A 283 3.44 -13.38 4.56
N ARG A 284 2.13 -13.63 4.38
CA ARG A 284 1.57 -14.94 4.02
C ARG A 284 0.92 -14.88 2.65
N LEU A 285 1.57 -15.47 1.67
CA LEU A 285 1.14 -15.48 0.28
C LEU A 285 0.81 -16.92 -0.11
N SER A 286 -0.41 -17.16 -0.56
CA SER A 286 -0.86 -18.50 -0.87
C SER A 286 -1.75 -18.60 -2.09
N GLN A 287 -1.75 -19.77 -2.73
CA GLN A 287 -2.67 -20.08 -3.82
C GLN A 287 -2.55 -19.10 -5.00
N ALA A 288 -1.32 -18.64 -5.31
CA ALA A 288 -1.11 -17.87 -6.54
C ALA A 288 -1.16 -18.84 -7.72
N HIS A 289 -2.18 -18.69 -8.57
CA HIS A 289 -2.41 -19.61 -9.67
C HIS A 289 -2.95 -18.88 -10.90
N ASN A 290 -2.23 -19.00 -12.02
CA ASN A 290 -2.70 -18.51 -13.31
C ASN A 290 -3.23 -19.68 -14.15
N PRO A 291 -4.55 -19.78 -14.41
CA PRO A 291 -5.11 -20.86 -15.23
C PRO A 291 -4.62 -20.86 -16.68
N GLN A 292 -4.14 -19.72 -17.18
CA GLN A 292 -3.54 -19.54 -18.50
C GLN A 292 -2.01 -19.50 -18.43
N GLY A 293 -1.43 -19.87 -17.28
CA GLY A 293 0.01 -19.87 -17.04
C GLY A 293 0.71 -20.97 -17.82
N THR A 294 1.71 -20.60 -18.61
CA THR A 294 2.60 -21.55 -19.31
C THR A 294 4.07 -21.26 -19.00
N ALA A 295 4.89 -22.30 -19.06
CA ALA A 295 6.31 -22.21 -18.71
C ALA A 295 7.09 -21.31 -19.68
N GLU A 296 6.70 -21.35 -20.95
CA GLU A 296 7.29 -20.62 -22.06
C GLU A 296 7.09 -19.10 -21.93
N LEU A 297 5.89 -18.69 -21.48
CA LEU A 297 5.57 -17.27 -21.28
C LEU A 297 6.01 -16.76 -19.91
N GLY A 298 6.22 -17.63 -18.93
CA GLY A 298 6.58 -17.22 -17.57
C GLY A 298 5.45 -16.53 -16.81
N ASN A 299 4.21 -16.71 -17.25
CA ASN A 299 3.01 -16.09 -16.69
C ASN A 299 2.29 -16.98 -15.66
N GLU A 300 2.92 -18.07 -15.19
CA GLU A 300 2.35 -18.88 -14.11
C GLU A 300 2.16 -18.06 -12.82
N GLY A 301 1.25 -18.45 -11.92
CA GLY A 301 0.99 -17.71 -10.68
C GLY A 301 2.14 -17.77 -9.67
N LYS A 302 2.64 -16.63 -9.19
CA LYS A 302 3.87 -16.53 -8.39
C LYS A 302 3.56 -16.16 -6.93
N GLY A 303 4.18 -16.81 -5.95
CA GLY A 303 4.13 -16.33 -4.56
C GLY A 303 4.78 -14.95 -4.45
N ILE A 304 6.01 -14.83 -4.97
CA ILE A 304 6.69 -13.56 -5.19
C ILE A 304 7.36 -13.53 -6.56
N PHE A 305 7.29 -12.38 -7.24
CA PHE A 305 7.99 -12.11 -8.48
C PHE A 305 8.99 -10.98 -8.29
N ILE A 306 10.28 -11.27 -8.52
CA ILE A 306 11.38 -10.30 -8.48
C ILE A 306 11.84 -10.07 -9.92
N TYR A 307 11.61 -8.87 -10.45
CA TYR A 307 11.90 -8.53 -11.83
C TYR A 307 12.75 -7.26 -11.89
N GLY A 308 14.05 -7.42 -12.12
CA GLY A 308 15.02 -6.31 -12.15
C GLY A 308 15.14 -5.51 -10.84
N ALA A 309 14.57 -6.00 -9.74
CA ALA A 309 14.66 -5.39 -8.42
C ALA A 309 15.90 -5.89 -7.68
N ARG A 310 16.62 -5.01 -6.98
CA ARG A 310 17.93 -5.28 -6.39
C ARG A 310 18.06 -4.67 -5.00
N ASP A 311 18.99 -5.18 -4.20
CA ASP A 311 19.32 -4.62 -2.87
C ASP A 311 18.10 -4.57 -1.92
N ASN A 312 17.13 -5.47 -2.10
CA ASN A 312 15.97 -5.65 -1.22
C ASN A 312 16.19 -6.81 -0.24
N GLU A 313 15.35 -6.87 0.78
CA GLU A 313 15.29 -7.98 1.73
C GLU A 313 13.93 -8.69 1.64
N VAL A 314 13.96 -10.00 1.43
CA VAL A 314 12.79 -10.88 1.46
C VAL A 314 13.02 -11.90 2.56
N SER A 315 12.37 -11.71 3.71
CA SER A 315 12.64 -12.55 4.88
C SER A 315 11.41 -12.96 5.68
N HIS A 316 11.41 -14.16 6.25
CA HIS A 316 10.36 -14.64 7.16
C HIS A 316 8.94 -14.70 6.55
N ASN A 317 8.81 -14.73 5.22
CA ASN A 317 7.51 -14.88 4.56
C ASN A 317 7.13 -16.35 4.40
N LEU A 318 5.83 -16.63 4.30
CA LEU A 318 5.28 -17.90 3.86
C LEU A 318 4.79 -17.78 2.41
N PHE A 319 5.39 -18.52 1.50
CA PHE A 319 4.96 -18.67 0.11
C PHE A 319 4.48 -20.11 -0.10
N SER A 320 3.17 -20.31 -0.25
CA SER A 320 2.60 -21.66 -0.24
C SER A 320 1.55 -21.96 -1.29
N THR A 321 1.56 -23.19 -1.81
CA THR A 321 0.51 -23.71 -2.70
C THR A 321 0.32 -22.88 -3.98
N SER A 322 1.39 -22.22 -4.45
CA SER A 322 1.39 -21.44 -5.70
C SER A 322 1.93 -22.25 -6.88
N ASP A 323 1.72 -21.80 -8.11
CA ASP A 323 2.37 -22.42 -9.27
C ASP A 323 3.90 -22.29 -9.16
N ILE A 324 4.39 -21.12 -8.79
CA ILE A 324 5.80 -20.85 -8.49
C ILE A 324 5.90 -20.18 -7.11
N GLY A 325 6.79 -20.67 -6.24
CA GLY A 325 7.05 -20.03 -4.94
C GLY A 325 7.71 -18.65 -5.10
N ILE A 326 8.90 -18.63 -5.70
CA ILE A 326 9.64 -17.41 -6.07
C ILE A 326 10.10 -17.50 -7.52
N TYR A 327 9.80 -16.46 -8.30
CA TYR A 327 10.38 -16.25 -9.62
C TYR A 327 11.29 -15.02 -9.58
N MET A 328 12.55 -15.17 -9.95
CA MET A 328 13.49 -14.07 -10.17
C MET A 328 13.95 -14.00 -11.64
N ALA A 329 13.85 -12.82 -12.26
CA ALA A 329 14.27 -12.58 -13.63
C ALA A 329 14.88 -11.17 -13.82
N MET A 330 15.60 -11.00 -14.94
CA MET A 330 16.13 -9.72 -15.44
C MET A 330 17.01 -8.93 -14.47
N GLY A 331 18.01 -9.55 -13.86
CA GLY A 331 19.05 -8.82 -13.12
C GLY A 331 18.70 -8.50 -11.67
N GLY A 332 17.89 -9.36 -11.03
CA GLY A 332 17.48 -9.24 -9.62
C GLY A 332 18.51 -9.73 -8.60
N GLU A 333 19.81 -9.69 -8.93
CA GLU A 333 20.85 -10.13 -8.00
C GLU A 333 21.08 -9.11 -6.87
N LYS A 334 21.69 -9.55 -5.76
CA LYS A 334 21.92 -8.81 -4.50
C LYS A 334 20.72 -8.61 -3.57
N ASN A 335 19.57 -9.20 -3.88
CA ASN A 335 18.52 -9.34 -2.88
C ASN A 335 18.95 -10.33 -1.79
N LYS A 336 18.63 -10.04 -0.53
CA LYS A 336 18.77 -10.99 0.58
C LYS A 336 17.50 -11.81 0.69
N VAL A 337 17.60 -13.13 0.55
CA VAL A 337 16.46 -14.05 0.64
C VAL A 337 16.75 -15.11 1.70
N TYR A 338 16.15 -15.00 2.87
CA TYR A 338 16.46 -15.89 4.01
C TYR A 338 15.29 -15.99 5.00
N GLY A 339 15.21 -17.08 5.76
CA GLY A 339 14.18 -17.29 6.77
C GLY A 339 12.77 -17.49 6.23
N ASN A 340 12.56 -17.53 4.91
CA ASN A 340 11.26 -17.75 4.30
C ASN A 340 10.86 -19.23 4.34
N GLN A 341 9.57 -19.49 4.16
CA GLN A 341 9.00 -20.83 4.06
C GLN A 341 8.36 -21.02 2.69
N PHE A 342 8.93 -21.92 1.89
CA PHE A 342 8.42 -22.28 0.57
C PHE A 342 7.73 -23.66 0.64
N VAL A 343 6.40 -23.65 0.66
CA VAL A 343 5.61 -24.82 1.08
C VAL A 343 4.63 -25.26 -0.01
N ASN A 344 4.80 -26.47 -0.52
CA ASN A 344 3.86 -27.10 -1.46
C ASN A 344 3.59 -26.28 -2.75
N ASN A 345 4.54 -25.46 -3.18
CA ASN A 345 4.47 -24.82 -4.50
C ASN A 345 4.76 -25.87 -5.58
N LYS A 346 4.12 -25.77 -6.76
CA LYS A 346 4.37 -26.71 -7.87
C LYS A 346 5.84 -26.65 -8.31
N THR A 347 6.37 -25.43 -8.42
CA THR A 347 7.80 -25.15 -8.58
C THR A 347 8.24 -24.26 -7.43
N GLN A 348 9.26 -24.66 -6.64
CA GLN A 348 9.70 -23.83 -5.51
C GLN A 348 10.38 -22.54 -6.00
N VAL A 349 11.26 -22.67 -7.01
CA VAL A 349 12.08 -21.56 -7.50
C VAL A 349 12.19 -21.58 -9.03
N LYS A 350 11.99 -20.43 -9.67
CA LYS A 350 12.35 -20.16 -11.06
C LYS A 350 13.33 -18.99 -11.10
N TYR A 351 14.59 -19.25 -11.40
CA TYR A 351 15.62 -18.21 -11.51
C TYR A 351 16.20 -18.17 -12.93
N VAL A 352 16.06 -17.02 -13.57
CA VAL A 352 16.57 -16.74 -14.90
C VAL A 352 17.73 -15.76 -14.78
N GLY A 353 18.92 -16.32 -14.60
CA GLY A 353 20.19 -15.59 -14.59
C GLY A 353 21.39 -16.55 -14.56
N ASP A 354 22.59 -15.97 -14.62
CA ASP A 354 23.85 -16.69 -14.78
C ASP A 354 24.79 -16.55 -13.58
N SER A 355 24.33 -15.91 -12.50
CA SER A 355 25.10 -15.77 -11.26
C SER A 355 24.80 -16.90 -10.29
N LEU A 356 25.75 -17.21 -9.41
CA LEU A 356 25.49 -17.98 -8.19
C LEU A 356 24.96 -17.04 -7.11
N LEU A 357 23.81 -17.35 -6.53
CA LEU A 357 23.16 -16.56 -5.49
C LEU A 357 23.12 -17.34 -4.17
N GLU A 358 23.58 -16.69 -3.09
CA GLU A 358 23.45 -17.21 -1.73
C GLU A 358 22.13 -16.75 -1.12
N TRP A 359 21.26 -17.71 -0.80
CA TRP A 359 19.96 -17.49 -0.17
C TRP A 359 19.98 -17.99 1.28
N SER A 360 21.00 -17.53 2.01
CA SER A 360 21.07 -17.56 3.46
C SER A 360 21.71 -16.26 3.96
N HIS A 361 21.46 -15.92 5.21
CA HIS A 361 22.05 -14.76 5.85
C HIS A 361 22.44 -15.09 7.29
N GLN A 362 23.67 -14.74 7.67
CA GLN A 362 24.19 -14.92 9.04
C GLN A 362 23.97 -16.34 9.62
N GLY A 363 24.23 -17.37 8.81
CA GLY A 363 24.09 -18.76 9.23
C GLY A 363 22.65 -19.28 9.24
N ARG A 364 21.71 -18.59 8.59
CA ARG A 364 20.31 -18.99 8.52
C ARG A 364 19.75 -18.88 7.10
N GLY A 365 19.20 -19.97 6.59
CA GLY A 365 18.60 -20.10 5.28
C GLY A 365 17.08 -20.09 5.29
N ASN A 366 16.48 -20.71 4.29
CA ASN A 366 15.04 -20.83 4.11
C ASN A 366 14.56 -22.26 4.39
N TYR A 367 13.26 -22.41 4.66
CA TYR A 367 12.59 -23.71 4.75
C TYR A 367 12.00 -24.09 3.38
N TRP A 368 12.20 -25.33 2.96
CA TRP A 368 11.75 -25.86 1.67
C TRP A 368 11.00 -27.18 1.89
N SER A 369 9.70 -27.23 1.63
CA SER A 369 8.90 -28.43 1.95
C SER A 369 9.28 -29.70 1.18
N GLY A 370 10.06 -29.56 0.10
CA GLY A 370 10.60 -30.69 -0.67
C GLY A 370 12.03 -31.08 -0.32
N HIS A 371 12.70 -30.34 0.58
CA HIS A 371 14.06 -30.64 0.98
C HIS A 371 14.09 -31.70 2.08
N MET A 372 14.81 -32.79 1.85
CA MET A 372 15.14 -33.78 2.86
C MET A 372 16.62 -33.62 3.21
N GLY A 373 16.90 -33.08 4.39
CA GLY A 373 18.25 -32.87 4.93
C GLY A 373 18.49 -33.64 6.22
N TRP A 374 19.75 -33.75 6.62
CA TRP A 374 20.19 -34.33 7.89
C TRP A 374 20.70 -33.21 8.79
N ASP A 375 20.41 -33.31 10.08
CA ASP A 375 20.83 -32.36 11.12
C ASP A 375 21.46 -33.17 12.26
N SER A 376 22.78 -33.36 12.18
CA SER A 376 23.54 -34.19 13.11
C SER A 376 23.85 -33.46 14.42
N ASN A 377 23.89 -32.13 14.41
CA ASN A 377 24.18 -31.29 15.58
C ASN A 377 22.90 -30.79 16.29
N HIS A 378 21.72 -31.11 15.78
CA HIS A 378 20.40 -30.81 16.32
C HIS A 378 20.11 -29.30 16.47
N ASP A 379 20.59 -28.48 15.54
CA ASP A 379 20.35 -27.03 15.54
C ASP A 379 19.18 -26.57 14.66
N GLY A 380 18.52 -27.51 13.97
CA GLY A 380 17.37 -27.25 13.09
C GLY A 380 17.75 -26.78 11.67
N ILE A 381 19.04 -26.77 11.34
CA ILE A 381 19.59 -26.45 10.02
C ILE A 381 20.18 -27.74 9.43
N ALA A 382 20.05 -27.95 8.11
CA ALA A 382 20.67 -29.12 7.49
C ALA A 382 22.20 -28.96 7.39
N ASP A 383 22.92 -30.05 7.66
CA ASP A 383 24.39 -30.13 7.57
C ASP A 383 24.94 -29.87 6.15
N LYS A 384 24.07 -29.94 5.12
CA LYS A 384 24.43 -29.75 3.71
C LYS A 384 23.61 -28.64 3.09
N ALA A 385 24.29 -27.83 2.27
CA ALA A 385 23.65 -26.82 1.44
C ALA A 385 22.59 -27.43 0.50
N TYR A 386 21.52 -26.69 0.28
CA TYR A 386 20.44 -27.04 -0.64
C TYR A 386 20.53 -26.19 -1.90
N ARG A 387 20.23 -26.80 -3.06
CA ARG A 387 20.14 -26.11 -4.35
C ARG A 387 18.72 -26.27 -4.88
N PRO A 388 17.84 -25.26 -4.68
CA PRO A 388 16.43 -25.35 -5.08
C PRO A 388 16.23 -25.24 -6.60
N ASN A 389 17.26 -24.86 -7.35
CA ASN A 389 17.30 -24.94 -8.80
C ASN A 389 18.71 -25.33 -9.29
N ASP A 390 18.78 -26.09 -10.37
CA ASP A 390 20.00 -26.49 -11.04
C ASP A 390 19.93 -26.32 -12.58
N HIS A 391 21.00 -26.73 -13.29
CA HIS A 391 21.03 -26.62 -14.75
C HIS A 391 20.03 -27.58 -15.44
N LEU A 392 19.64 -28.68 -14.79
CA LEU A 392 18.63 -29.59 -15.30
C LEU A 392 17.23 -28.98 -15.17
N ASP A 393 16.97 -28.19 -14.13
CA ASP A 393 15.70 -27.45 -13.99
C ASP A 393 15.52 -26.46 -15.14
N LYS A 394 16.59 -25.75 -15.54
CA LYS A 394 16.57 -24.91 -16.76
C LYS A 394 16.21 -25.73 -18.01
N LEU A 395 16.74 -26.95 -18.15
CA LEU A 395 16.41 -27.84 -19.27
C LEU A 395 14.92 -28.23 -19.26
N PHE A 396 14.33 -28.52 -18.11
CA PHE A 396 12.91 -28.85 -17.99
C PHE A 396 11.98 -27.64 -18.19
N TRP A 397 12.47 -26.41 -18.02
CA TRP A 397 11.75 -25.21 -18.45
C TRP A 397 11.79 -25.02 -19.96
N LEU A 398 12.93 -25.30 -20.59
CA LEU A 398 13.09 -25.23 -22.05
C LEU A 398 12.35 -26.36 -22.78
N TYR A 399 12.22 -27.54 -22.16
CA TYR A 399 11.53 -28.70 -22.70
C TYR A 399 10.46 -29.22 -21.70
N PRO A 400 9.31 -28.54 -21.59
CA PRO A 400 8.25 -28.91 -20.63
C PRO A 400 7.74 -30.33 -20.82
N GLU A 401 7.74 -30.84 -22.06
CA GLU A 401 7.40 -32.22 -22.44
C GLU A 401 8.25 -33.27 -21.68
N ALA A 402 9.45 -32.90 -21.21
CA ALA A 402 10.34 -33.79 -20.46
C ALA A 402 10.08 -33.78 -18.95
N ARG A 403 9.16 -32.96 -18.43
CA ARG A 403 8.89 -32.83 -16.97
C ARG A 403 8.49 -34.14 -16.31
N PHE A 404 7.87 -35.08 -17.03
CA PHE A 404 7.52 -36.40 -16.48
C PHE A 404 8.76 -37.20 -16.02
N LEU A 405 9.95 -36.84 -16.50
CA LEU A 405 11.22 -37.46 -16.11
C LEU A 405 11.81 -36.90 -14.82
N MET A 406 11.28 -35.79 -14.24
CA MET A 406 11.89 -35.12 -13.08
C MET A 406 12.10 -36.04 -11.87
N ASN A 407 11.20 -37.01 -11.67
CA ASN A 407 11.29 -38.00 -10.59
C ASN A 407 11.87 -39.35 -11.06
N SER A 408 12.44 -39.42 -12.26
CA SER A 408 12.99 -40.66 -12.81
C SER A 408 14.38 -40.97 -12.24
N PRO A 409 14.77 -42.26 -12.16
CA PRO A 409 16.11 -42.65 -11.74
C PRO A 409 17.23 -42.04 -12.59
N VAL A 410 16.97 -41.74 -13.87
CA VAL A 410 17.94 -41.11 -14.77
C VAL A 410 18.26 -39.68 -14.33
N VAL A 411 17.24 -38.89 -13.96
CA VAL A 411 17.45 -37.53 -13.46
C VAL A 411 18.16 -37.54 -12.11
N ALA A 412 17.83 -38.48 -11.22
CA ALA A 412 18.53 -38.65 -9.95
C ALA A 412 20.03 -38.96 -10.15
N LEU A 413 20.36 -39.85 -11.10
CA LEU A 413 21.74 -40.15 -11.45
C LEU A 413 22.46 -38.94 -12.07
N LEU A 414 21.83 -38.22 -12.99
CA LEU A 414 22.40 -37.02 -13.60
C LEU A 414 22.69 -35.94 -12.56
N ARG A 415 21.77 -35.71 -11.60
CA ARG A 415 21.99 -34.81 -10.46
C ARG A 415 23.15 -35.26 -9.58
N TRP A 416 23.25 -36.55 -9.29
CA TRP A 416 24.37 -37.10 -8.53
C TRP A 416 25.71 -36.87 -9.24
N VAL A 417 25.79 -37.19 -10.54
CA VAL A 417 27.00 -36.96 -11.37
C VAL A 417 27.35 -35.47 -11.39
N GLN A 418 26.38 -34.58 -11.65
CA GLN A 418 26.61 -33.14 -11.64
C GLN A 418 27.08 -32.63 -10.25
N GLY A 419 26.61 -33.25 -9.16
CA GLY A 419 27.09 -32.96 -7.82
C GLY A 419 28.53 -33.44 -7.54
N GLN A 420 29.05 -34.40 -8.31
CA GLN A 420 30.45 -34.85 -8.21
C GLN A 420 31.42 -34.04 -9.10
N PHE A 421 30.90 -33.40 -10.15
CA PHE A 421 31.69 -32.70 -11.15
C PHE A 421 31.17 -31.27 -11.34
N GLU A 422 31.91 -30.28 -10.84
CA GLU A 422 31.61 -28.87 -11.08
C GLU A 422 31.97 -28.50 -12.53
N PHE A 423 30.98 -28.57 -13.44
CA PHE A 423 31.15 -28.14 -14.82
C PHE A 423 30.85 -26.64 -14.97
N GLY A 424 31.92 -25.85 -15.16
CA GLY A 424 31.81 -24.41 -15.45
C GLY A 424 31.67 -23.52 -14.20
N PRO A 425 31.56 -22.19 -14.38
CA PRO A 425 31.33 -21.27 -13.26
C PRO A 425 30.00 -21.64 -12.56
N ALA A 426 29.99 -21.63 -11.23
CA ALA A 426 28.80 -21.93 -10.47
C ALA A 426 27.69 -20.92 -10.80
N THR A 427 26.49 -21.42 -11.13
CA THR A 427 25.28 -20.61 -11.38
C THR A 427 24.10 -21.17 -10.61
N GLY A 428 23.04 -20.39 -10.45
CA GLY A 428 21.82 -20.81 -9.77
C GLY A 428 21.78 -20.34 -8.33
N ILE A 429 21.01 -21.04 -7.50
CA ILE A 429 20.82 -20.68 -6.10
C ILE A 429 21.41 -21.75 -5.20
N VAL A 430 22.09 -21.29 -4.16
CA VAL A 430 22.51 -22.10 -3.04
C VAL A 430 21.93 -21.51 -1.77
N ASP A 431 21.32 -22.36 -0.96
CA ASP A 431 20.98 -22.07 0.42
C ASP A 431 21.96 -22.86 1.28
N SER A 432 22.95 -22.17 1.85
CA SER A 432 24.01 -22.80 2.63
C SER A 432 23.56 -23.27 4.01
N PHE A 433 22.41 -22.79 4.51
CA PHE A 433 21.91 -23.08 5.86
C PHE A 433 20.40 -23.41 5.83
N PRO A 434 19.96 -24.39 5.03
CA PRO A 434 18.54 -24.65 4.82
C PRO A 434 17.88 -25.14 6.12
N LEU A 435 16.71 -24.58 6.44
CA LEU A 435 15.98 -24.92 7.65
C LEU A 435 15.24 -26.26 7.47
N LEU A 436 15.29 -27.13 8.49
CA LEU A 436 14.56 -28.41 8.48
C LEU A 436 13.13 -28.32 9.03
N GLY A 437 12.82 -27.24 9.74
CA GLY A 437 11.49 -27.00 10.31
C GLY A 437 10.90 -25.68 9.86
N MET A 438 9.57 -25.64 9.74
CA MET A 438 8.84 -24.38 9.62
C MET A 438 9.05 -23.56 10.90
N SER A 439 9.34 -22.28 10.77
CA SER A 439 9.22 -21.36 11.90
C SER A 439 7.74 -21.19 12.26
N ASN A 440 7.44 -21.03 13.55
CA ASN A 440 6.13 -20.56 13.98
C ASN A 440 6.00 -19.08 13.59
N VAL A 441 5.74 -18.80 12.31
CA VAL A 441 5.18 -17.51 11.90
C VAL A 441 3.77 -17.53 12.49
N ASP A 442 3.55 -16.69 13.50
CA ASP A 442 2.53 -16.82 14.54
C ASP A 442 1.23 -17.51 14.11
N ARG A 443 0.91 -18.60 14.82
CA ARG A 443 -0.48 -19.06 14.99
C ARG A 443 -1.22 -18.01 15.83
N GLY A 444 -1.38 -16.80 15.30
CA GLY A 444 -2.30 -15.82 15.85
C GLY A 444 -3.72 -16.41 15.84
N PRO A 445 -4.56 -16.09 16.85
CA PRO A 445 -5.90 -16.64 16.90
C PRO A 445 -6.68 -16.13 15.68
N PHE A 446 -7.24 -17.06 14.91
CA PHE A 446 -8.25 -16.74 13.91
C PHE A 446 -9.55 -16.31 14.59
#